data_AF-A0A2A7ACG1-F1
#
_entry.id   AF-A0A2A7ACG1-F1
#
_cell.length_a   1.000
_cell.length_b   1.000
_cell.length_c   1.000
_cell.angle_alpha   90.00
_cell.angle_beta   90.00
_cell.angle_gamma   90.00
#
_symmetry.space_group_name_H-M   'P 1'
#
loop_
_entity.id
_entity.type
_entity.pdbx_description
1 polymer ?
#
loop_
_entity_poly.entity_id
_entity_poly.type
_entity_poly.pdbx_seq_one_letter_code
_entity_poly.pdbx_strand_id
1 'polypeptide(L)' 'MAKIEDCPGFETFGADVKAARKAKQLSRSALADMIHCDSRYLANIENEGTLPSLPVVIQL' A
#
# COMPACT_ATOMS: atom_id res chain seq x y z
N MET A 1 -5.73 -2.00 15.03
CA MET A 1 -5.69 -1.81 13.56
C MET A 1 -6.48 -2.95 12.96
N ALA A 2 -7.26 -2.70 11.90
CA ALA A 2 -7.98 -3.77 11.20
C ALA A 2 -6.96 -4.78 10.65
N LYS A 3 -7.28 -6.06 10.75
CA LYS A 3 -6.47 -7.10 10.14
C LYS A 3 -7.05 -7.47 8.79
N ILE A 4 -6.22 -7.96 7.89
CA ILE A 4 -6.64 -8.39 6.55
C ILE A 4 -7.69 -9.53 6.62
N GLU A 5 -7.61 -10.37 7.66
CA GLU A 5 -8.59 -11.43 7.94
C GLU A 5 -10.01 -10.90 8.21
N ASP A 6 -10.13 -9.65 8.65
CA ASP A 6 -11.42 -8.99 8.93
C ASP A 6 -11.95 -8.20 7.73
N CYS A 7 -11.22 -8.17 6.60
CA CYS A 7 -11.51 -7.32 5.43
C CYS A 7 -11.43 -8.14 4.13
N PRO A 8 -12.46 -8.95 3.84
CA PRO A 8 -12.47 -9.78 2.63
C PRO A 8 -12.40 -8.91 1.37
N GLY A 9 -11.60 -9.36 0.39
CA GLY A 9 -11.33 -8.64 -0.86
C GLY A 9 -10.08 -7.74 -0.82
N PHE A 10 -9.39 -7.62 0.31
CA PHE A 10 -8.13 -6.89 0.44
C PHE A 10 -6.89 -7.79 0.49
N GLU A 11 -7.05 -9.11 0.41
CA GLU A 11 -5.98 -10.11 0.58
C GLU A 11 -4.81 -9.88 -0.38
N THR A 12 -5.08 -9.43 -1.61
CA THR A 12 -4.05 -9.15 -2.63
C THR A 12 -3.67 -7.68 -2.72
N PHE A 13 -4.35 -6.79 -2.02
CA PHE A 13 -4.23 -5.34 -2.19
C PHE A 13 -2.77 -4.86 -2.10
N GLY A 14 -2.05 -5.30 -1.06
CA GLY A 14 -0.64 -4.93 -0.88
C GLY A 14 0.26 -5.40 -2.03
N ALA A 15 0.03 -6.62 -2.51
CA ALA A 15 0.77 -7.17 -3.65
C ALA A 15 0.45 -6.43 -4.95
N ASP A 16 -0.81 -6.06 -5.16
CA ASP A 16 -1.28 -5.31 -6.32
C ASP A 16 -0.68 -3.89 -6.35
N VAL A 17 -0.65 -3.20 -5.20
CA VAL A 17 0.02 -1.90 -5.04
C VAL A 17 1.51 -2.01 -5.39
N LYS A 18 2.20 -3.05 -4.88
CA LYS A 18 3.62 -3.30 -5.17
C LYS A 18 3.86 -3.56 -6.65
N ALA A 19 2.98 -4.32 -7.29
CA ALA A 19 3.06 -4.63 -8.71
C ALA A 19 2.85 -3.36 -9.57
N ALA A 20 1.82 -2.57 -9.27
CA ALA A 20 1.51 -1.33 -9.97
C ALA A 20 2.64 -0.31 -9.84
N ARG A 21 3.21 -0.13 -8.63
CA ARG A 21 4.37 0.76 -8.41
C ARG A 21 5.57 0.35 -9.26
N LYS A 22 5.89 -0.95 -9.29
CA LYS A 22 6.99 -1.48 -10.10
C LYS A 22 6.72 -1.32 -11.60
N ALA A 23 5.49 -1.54 -12.06
CA ALA A 23 5.09 -1.34 -13.45
C ALA A 23 5.24 0.14 -13.87
N LYS A 24 4.99 1.08 -12.95
CA LYS A 24 5.24 2.51 -13.13
C LYS A 24 6.69 2.94 -12.91
N GLN A 25 7.60 1.99 -12.65
CA GLN A 25 9.03 2.25 -12.39
C GLN A 25 9.31 3.21 -11.23
N LEU A 26 8.39 3.28 -10.26
CA LEU A 26 8.54 4.12 -9.09
C LEU A 26 9.32 3.40 -7.99
N SER A 27 10.26 4.10 -7.35
CA SER A 27 10.81 3.63 -6.07
C SER A 27 9.73 3.72 -4.99
N ARG A 28 9.88 2.97 -3.89
CA ARG A 28 8.93 3.04 -2.78
C ARG A 28 8.86 4.45 -2.19
N SER A 29 10.01 5.08 -1.97
CA SER A 29 10.07 6.45 -1.46
C SER A 29 9.40 7.44 -2.41
N ALA A 30 9.59 7.31 -3.72
CA ALA A 30 8.94 8.19 -4.70
C ALA A 30 7.40 8.10 -4.62
N LEU A 31 6.82 6.90 -4.52
CA LEU A 31 5.38 6.76 -4.34
C LEU A 31 4.92 7.30 -2.98
N ALA A 32 5.66 7.00 -1.91
CA ALA A 32 5.35 7.47 -0.56
C ALA A 32 5.32 9.01 -0.48
N ASP A 33 6.28 9.69 -1.14
CA ASP A 33 6.33 11.14 -1.23
C ASP A 33 5.12 11.71 -1.99
N MET A 34 4.71 11.05 -3.09
CA MET A 34 3.54 11.47 -3.90
C MET A 34 2.21 11.39 -3.14
N ILE A 35 2.05 10.37 -2.29
CA ILE A 35 0.83 10.16 -1.49
C ILE A 35 0.97 10.68 -0.06
N HIS A 36 2.03 11.44 0.22
CA HIS A 36 2.32 12.06 1.52
C HIS A 36 2.27 11.08 2.70
N CYS A 37 2.86 9.89 2.54
CA CYS A 37 2.95 8.88 3.59
C CYS A 37 4.40 8.43 3.85
N ASP A 38 4.61 7.72 4.95
CA ASP A 38 5.93 7.21 5.29
C ASP A 38 6.29 5.99 4.42
N SER A 39 7.53 5.94 3.89
CA SER A 39 8.00 4.83 3.03
C SER A 39 8.00 3.47 3.75
N ARG A 40 8.18 3.43 5.07
CA ARG A 40 8.01 2.21 5.89
C ARG A 40 6.55 1.82 5.98
N TYR A 41 5.64 2.79 6.14
CA TYR A 41 4.21 2.48 6.11
C TYR A 41 3.78 1.87 4.79
N LEU A 42 4.24 2.43 3.66
CA LEU A 42 4.02 1.83 2.34
C LEU A 42 4.66 0.44 2.22
N ALA A 43 5.82 0.20 2.85
CA ALA A 43 6.44 -1.13 2.86
C ALA A 43 5.56 -2.16 3.60
N ASN A 44 4.95 -1.77 4.72
CA ASN A 44 4.08 -2.65 5.49
C ASN A 44 2.78 -2.96 4.74
N ILE A 45 2.24 -1.99 3.99
CA ILE A 45 1.11 -2.22 3.07
C ILE A 45 1.51 -3.25 2.00
N GLU A 46 2.65 -3.05 1.34
CA GLU A 46 3.10 -3.90 0.23
C GLU A 46 3.46 -5.34 0.64
N ASN A 47 3.90 -5.57 1.88
CA ASN A 47 4.58 -6.83 2.26
C ASN A 47 4.02 -7.51 3.52
N GLU A 48 3.35 -6.76 4.41
CA GLU A 48 2.95 -7.27 5.74
C GLU A 48 1.43 -7.31 5.92
N GLY A 49 0.66 -7.06 4.86
CA GLY A 49 -0.81 -7.06 4.91
C GLY A 49 -1.40 -5.94 5.76
N THR A 50 -0.64 -4.86 5.99
CA THR A 50 -1.16 -3.69 6.69
C THR A 50 -2.25 -3.04 5.84
N LEU A 51 -3.45 -2.91 6.41
CA LEU A 51 -4.54 -2.22 5.75
C LEU A 51 -4.33 -0.70 5.83
N PRO A 52 -4.27 0.01 4.69
CA PRO A 52 -4.20 1.45 4.67
C PRO A 52 -5.47 2.12 5.20
N SER A 53 -5.35 3.38 5.62
CA SER A 53 -6.54 4.23 5.84
C SER A 53 -7.19 4.59 4.50
N LEU A 54 -8.50 4.91 4.53
CA LEU A 54 -9.25 5.25 3.31
C LEU A 54 -8.61 6.42 2.51
N PRO A 55 -8.10 7.51 3.13
CA PRO A 55 -7.41 8.56 2.38
C PRO A 55 -6.21 8.04 1.57
N VAL A 56 -5.44 7.09 2.13
CA VAL A 56 -4.29 6.50 1.46
C VAL A 56 -4.73 5.59 0.31
N VAL A 57 -5.80 4.81 0.48
CA VAL A 57 -6.38 3.98 -0.61
C VAL A 57 -6.76 4.84 -1.80
N ILE A 58 -7.41 5.99 -1.58
CA ILE A 58 -7.88 6.87 -2.66
C ILE A 58 -6.72 7.46 -3.48
N GLN A 59 -5.52 7.57 -2.88
CA GLN A 59 -4.33 8.13 -3.53
C GLN A 59 -3.44 7.08 -4.22
N LEU A 60 -3.63 5.79 -3.93
CA LEU A 60 -2.88 4.66 -4.51
C LEU A 60 -3.47 4.22 -5.86
#